data_AF-A0AAU9K6R8-F1
#
_entry.id   AF-A0AAU9K6R8-F1
#
_cell.length_a   1.000
_cell.length_b   1.000
_cell.length_c   1.000
_cell.angle_alpha   90.00
_cell.angle_beta   90.00
_cell.angle_gamma   90.00
#
_symmetry.space_group_name_H-M   'P 1'
#
loop_
_entity.id
_entity.type
_entity.pdbx_description
1 polymer ?
#
loop_
_entity_poly.entity_id
_entity_poly.type
_entity_poly.pdbx_seq_one_letter_code
_entity_poly.pdbx_strand_id
1 'polypeptide(L)'
;METQQQPEVACPFNPSHHMKPNRIIWHMLKCSKNQSESSKKALSKVQCSYNKEHWLDQAEVIEHMQHECSDRPTESQNKAISDYNSKQKSQNKPQNREKKPEKRIRHKSQENKKVVEPELAEGHTEEKKVRDFDEEYSLNKLTWNPGKKEEQKVEETKEENKEEKKENKKRNENNQGRNYKRNRGNYRGNRNKSAGAQRNEKRNKKPEEKKEEPQKKQEDCKSQIF
;
A
#
# COMPACT_ATOMS: atom_id res chain seq x y z
N MET A 1 -3.20 -4.95 44.78
CA MET A 1 -3.49 -4.73 43.34
C MET A 1 -2.78 -5.83 42.58
N GLU A 2 -3.51 -6.83 42.10
CA GLU A 2 -2.92 -7.90 41.29
C GLU A 2 -2.57 -7.37 39.90
N THR A 3 -1.29 -7.41 39.55
CA THR A 3 -0.80 -7.11 38.21
C THR A 3 -1.13 -8.28 37.30
N GLN A 4 -2.14 -8.14 36.45
CA GLN A 4 -2.44 -9.11 35.39
C GLN A 4 -1.24 -9.24 34.46
N GLN A 5 -0.59 -10.41 34.48
CA GLN A 5 0.46 -10.73 33.52
C GLN A 5 -0.21 -10.93 32.15
N GLN A 6 0.12 -10.06 31.18
CA GLN A 6 -0.34 -10.24 29.81
C GLN A 6 0.34 -11.45 29.17
N PRO A 7 -0.38 -12.27 28.39
CA PRO A 7 0.19 -13.42 27.71
C PRO A 7 1.27 -12.97 26.72
N GLU A 8 2.38 -13.71 26.71
CA GLU A 8 3.46 -13.48 25.75
C GLU A 8 3.03 -13.97 24.36
N VAL A 9 3.48 -13.26 23.33
CA VAL A 9 3.24 -13.57 21.92
C VAL A 9 4.56 -14.00 21.26
N ALA A 10 4.49 -15.04 20.44
CA ALA A 10 5.64 -15.52 19.68
C ALA A 10 5.92 -14.60 18.48
N CYS A 11 7.20 -14.36 18.19
CA CYS A 11 7.61 -13.60 17.02
C CYS A 11 7.33 -14.39 15.74
N PRO A 12 6.72 -13.78 14.70
CA PRO A 12 6.44 -14.46 13.44
C PRO A 12 7.72 -14.84 12.66
N PHE A 13 8.86 -14.23 12.98
CA PHE A 13 10.13 -14.47 12.28
C PHE A 13 10.98 -15.54 12.94
N ASN A 14 10.79 -15.77 14.24
CA ASN A 14 11.48 -16.81 14.99
C ASN A 14 10.58 -17.24 16.15
N PRO A 15 9.95 -18.44 16.08
CA PRO A 15 9.05 -18.91 17.13
C PRO A 15 9.74 -19.08 18.49
N SER A 16 11.08 -19.13 18.53
CA SER A 16 11.83 -19.16 19.79
C SER A 16 11.78 -17.83 20.55
N HIS A 17 11.45 -16.71 19.88
CA HIS A 17 11.35 -15.40 20.55
C HIS A 17 9.92 -15.18 21.10
N HIS A 18 9.80 -15.15 22.42
CA HIS A 18 8.55 -14.84 23.13
C HIS A 18 8.65 -13.46 23.76
N MET A 19 7.59 -12.65 23.63
CA MET A 19 7.62 -11.29 24.15
C MET A 19 6.26 -10.69 24.46
N LYS A 20 6.26 -9.60 25.22
CA LYS A 20 5.06 -8.81 25.50
C LYS A 20 4.48 -8.19 24.22
N PRO A 21 3.14 -8.16 24.05
CA PRO A 21 2.47 -7.58 22.87
C PRO A 21 2.93 -6.16 22.53
N ASN A 22 3.13 -5.31 23.54
CA ASN A 22 3.54 -3.92 23.35
C ASN A 22 4.94 -3.76 22.72
N ARG A 23 5.78 -4.81 22.76
CA ARG A 23 7.14 -4.79 22.21
C ARG A 23 7.26 -5.54 20.88
N ILE A 24 6.21 -6.24 20.43
CA ILE A 24 6.32 -7.12 19.24
C ILE A 24 6.67 -6.33 17.98
N ILE A 25 6.07 -5.16 17.78
CA ILE A 25 6.33 -4.32 16.60
C ILE A 25 7.81 -3.90 16.54
N TRP A 26 8.35 -3.41 17.65
CA TRP A 26 9.73 -2.96 17.71
C TRP A 26 10.73 -4.10 17.53
N HIS A 27 10.42 -5.27 18.12
CA HIS A 27 11.24 -6.45 17.89
C HIS A 27 11.16 -6.96 16.48
N MET A 28 9.99 -7.00 15.84
CA MET A 28 9.88 -7.41 14.43
C MET A 28 10.82 -6.56 13.57
N LEU A 29 10.86 -5.23 13.75
CA LEU A 29 11.75 -4.33 13.02
C LEU A 29 13.25 -4.59 13.25
N LYS A 30 13.64 -5.05 14.45
CA LYS A 30 15.04 -5.35 14.77
C LYS A 30 15.42 -6.79 14.37
N CYS A 31 14.50 -7.72 14.58
CA CYS A 31 14.67 -9.13 14.28
C CYS A 31 14.76 -9.36 12.76
N SER A 32 13.98 -8.63 11.95
CA SER A 32 14.07 -8.70 10.48
C SER A 32 15.44 -8.28 9.94
N LYS A 33 16.10 -7.32 10.60
CA LYS A 33 17.45 -6.86 10.22
C LYS A 33 18.53 -7.90 10.52
N ASN A 34 18.38 -8.63 11.63
CA ASN A 34 19.37 -9.60 12.10
C ASN A 34 19.19 -11.01 11.52
N GLN A 35 18.14 -11.25 10.72
CA GLN A 35 17.93 -12.54 10.09
C GLN A 35 18.95 -12.80 8.97
N SER A 36 19.44 -14.03 8.90
CA SER A 36 20.26 -14.50 7.77
C SER A 36 19.46 -14.38 6.46
N GLU A 37 20.14 -14.23 5.32
CA GLU A 37 19.48 -14.17 4.01
C GLU A 37 18.59 -15.39 3.73
N SER A 38 18.99 -16.57 4.23
CA SER A 38 18.18 -17.79 4.18
C SER A 38 16.85 -17.66 4.92
N SER A 39 16.81 -16.94 6.03
CA SER A 39 15.59 -16.74 6.82
C SER A 39 14.75 -15.56 6.27
N LYS A 40 15.40 -14.59 5.60
CA LYS A 40 14.72 -13.52 4.84
C LYS A 40 13.89 -14.04 3.66
N LYS A 41 14.22 -15.20 3.09
CA LYS A 41 13.36 -15.87 2.09
C LYS A 41 12.06 -16.39 2.67
N ALA A 42 12.01 -16.79 3.93
CA ALA A 42 10.73 -17.18 4.55
C ALA A 42 9.82 -15.96 4.80
N LEU A 43 10.44 -14.79 4.97
CA LEU A 43 9.82 -13.50 5.21
C LEU A 43 9.21 -12.84 3.97
N SER A 44 9.62 -13.24 2.77
CA SER A 44 8.99 -12.76 1.53
C SER A 44 7.61 -13.37 1.31
N LYS A 45 7.19 -14.34 2.12
CA LYS A 45 5.87 -14.95 1.96
C LYS A 45 4.77 -13.98 2.38
N VAL A 46 3.95 -13.59 1.43
CA VAL A 46 2.73 -12.80 1.65
C VAL A 46 1.51 -13.64 1.32
N GLN A 47 0.43 -13.36 2.03
CA GLN A 47 -0.83 -14.05 1.83
C GLN A 47 -1.53 -13.49 0.59
N CYS A 48 -2.09 -14.36 -0.25
CA CYS A 48 -2.85 -13.93 -1.43
C CYS A 48 -4.10 -13.14 -1.02
N SER A 49 -4.41 -12.08 -1.77
CA SER A 49 -5.57 -11.22 -1.49
C SER A 49 -6.91 -11.88 -1.83
N TYR A 50 -6.91 -12.91 -2.67
CA TYR A 50 -8.12 -13.64 -3.07
C TYR A 50 -8.35 -14.90 -2.22
N ASN A 51 -7.30 -15.66 -1.91
CA ASN A 51 -7.38 -16.86 -1.07
C ASN A 51 -6.41 -16.78 0.12
N LYS A 52 -6.97 -16.89 1.34
CA LYS A 52 -6.22 -16.84 2.60
C LYS A 52 -5.34 -18.08 2.84
N GLU A 53 -5.58 -19.18 2.14
CA GLU A 53 -4.78 -20.40 2.27
C GLU A 53 -3.49 -20.32 1.45
N HIS A 54 -3.40 -19.43 0.46
CA HIS A 54 -2.21 -19.27 -0.38
C HIS A 54 -1.19 -18.32 0.28
N TRP A 55 0.01 -18.85 0.52
CA TRP A 55 1.19 -18.11 0.98
C TRP A 55 2.27 -18.15 -0.10
N LEU A 56 2.61 -16.98 -0.65
CA LEU A 56 3.39 -16.85 -1.89
C LEU A 56 4.58 -15.94 -1.64
N ASP A 57 5.71 -16.20 -2.29
CA ASP A 57 6.82 -15.26 -2.23
C ASP A 57 6.46 -13.94 -2.91
N GLN A 58 6.93 -12.84 -2.34
CA GLN A 58 6.57 -11.48 -2.76
C GLN A 58 6.87 -11.22 -4.24
N ALA A 59 7.87 -11.89 -4.80
CA ALA A 59 8.20 -11.84 -6.23
C ALA A 59 7.16 -12.53 -7.11
N GLU A 60 6.51 -13.59 -6.62
CA GLU A 60 5.57 -14.44 -7.36
C GLU A 60 4.12 -13.98 -7.24
N VAL A 61 3.82 -13.07 -6.29
CA VAL A 61 2.45 -12.57 -6.04
C VAL A 61 1.79 -12.04 -7.31
N ILE A 62 2.53 -11.30 -8.13
CA ILE A 62 1.99 -10.67 -9.33
C ILE A 62 1.59 -11.73 -10.35
N GLU A 63 2.47 -12.72 -10.58
CA GLU A 63 2.23 -13.81 -11.52
C GLU A 63 1.08 -14.71 -11.04
N HIS A 64 1.09 -15.09 -9.76
CA HIS A 64 0.01 -15.85 -9.15
C HIS A 64 -1.34 -15.15 -9.28
N MET A 65 -1.40 -13.84 -8.96
CA MET A 65 -2.63 -13.05 -9.08
C MET A 65 -3.07 -12.88 -10.53
N GLN A 66 -2.18 -13.04 -11.51
CA GLN A 66 -2.51 -12.91 -12.93
C GLN A 66 -2.93 -14.23 -13.58
N HIS A 67 -2.34 -15.35 -13.18
CA HIS A 67 -2.43 -16.59 -13.95
C HIS A 67 -2.85 -17.83 -13.15
N GLU A 68 -2.46 -17.92 -11.89
CA GLU A 68 -2.54 -19.20 -11.15
C GLU A 68 -3.63 -19.23 -10.08
N CYS A 69 -4.05 -18.06 -9.59
CA CYS A 69 -5.01 -17.99 -8.49
C CYS A 69 -6.41 -18.46 -8.93
N SER A 70 -6.81 -19.65 -8.48
CA SER A 70 -8.12 -20.25 -8.80
C SER A 70 -9.31 -19.44 -8.25
N ASP A 71 -9.12 -18.78 -7.10
CA ASP A 71 -10.15 -17.94 -6.47
C ASP A 71 -10.19 -16.51 -7.02
N ARG A 72 -9.37 -16.21 -8.04
CA ARG A 72 -9.39 -14.90 -8.66
C ARG A 72 -10.76 -14.70 -9.33
N PRO A 73 -11.50 -13.63 -8.98
CA PRO A 73 -12.76 -13.34 -9.63
C PRO A 73 -12.54 -13.06 -11.11
N THR A 74 -13.40 -13.66 -11.94
CA THR A 74 -13.45 -13.43 -13.38
C THR A 74 -13.77 -11.97 -13.69
N GLU A 75 -13.45 -11.51 -14.91
CA GLU A 75 -13.75 -10.13 -15.31
C GLU A 75 -15.25 -9.79 -15.21
N SER A 76 -16.11 -10.76 -15.51
CA SER A 76 -17.57 -10.64 -15.33
C SER A 76 -17.96 -10.46 -13.87
N GLN A 77 -17.37 -11.24 -12.95
CA GLN A 77 -17.59 -11.09 -11.52
C GLN A 77 -17.09 -9.74 -11.00
N ASN A 78 -15.91 -9.30 -11.43
CA ASN A 78 -15.37 -7.99 -11.05
C ASN A 78 -16.28 -6.84 -11.51
N LYS A 79 -16.82 -6.92 -12.72
CA LYS A 79 -17.81 -5.95 -13.22
C LYS A 79 -19.08 -5.95 -12.35
N ALA A 80 -19.62 -7.12 -12.02
CA ALA A 80 -20.79 -7.22 -11.16
C ALA A 80 -20.55 -6.64 -9.76
N ILE A 81 -19.39 -6.89 -9.15
CA ILE A 81 -18.99 -6.32 -7.86
C ILE A 81 -18.87 -4.79 -7.97
N SER A 82 -18.25 -4.28 -9.03
CA SER A 82 -18.11 -2.83 -9.28
C SER A 82 -19.47 -2.14 -9.45
N ASP A 83 -20.38 -2.75 -10.23
CA ASP A 83 -21.73 -2.25 -10.45
C ASP A 83 -22.54 -2.25 -9.15
N TYR A 84 -22.42 -3.31 -8.34
CA TYR A 84 -23.05 -3.39 -7.02
C TYR A 84 -22.56 -2.29 -6.08
N ASN A 85 -21.24 -2.11 -5.96
CA ASN A 85 -20.63 -1.08 -5.13
C ASN A 85 -21.03 0.34 -5.58
N SER A 86 -21.17 0.55 -6.89
CA SER A 86 -21.63 1.82 -7.46
C SER A 86 -23.08 2.13 -7.11
N LYS A 87 -23.96 1.11 -7.12
CA LYS A 87 -25.36 1.23 -6.66
C LYS A 87 -25.47 1.50 -5.16
N GLN A 88 -24.66 0.83 -4.34
CA GLN A 88 -24.65 1.07 -2.89
C GLN A 88 -24.21 2.51 -2.54
N LYS A 89 -23.23 3.07 -3.27
CA LYS A 89 -22.80 4.47 -3.09
C LYS A 89 -23.88 5.48 -3.47
N SER A 90 -24.71 5.20 -4.47
CA SER A 90 -25.80 6.11 -4.84
C SER A 90 -26.96 6.07 -3.84
N GLN A 91 -27.22 4.91 -3.24
CA GLN A 91 -28.24 4.73 -2.20
C GLN A 91 -27.82 5.37 -0.86
N ASN A 92 -26.54 5.24 -0.48
CA ASN A 92 -26.01 5.84 0.74
C ASN A 92 -25.60 7.30 0.59
N LYS A 93 -25.84 7.94 -0.56
CA LYS A 93 -25.63 9.37 -0.70
C LYS A 93 -26.64 10.05 0.23
N PRO A 94 -26.21 10.67 1.33
CA PRO A 94 -27.14 11.23 2.30
C PRO A 94 -28.04 12.21 1.56
N GLN A 95 -29.36 12.07 1.73
CA GLN A 95 -30.36 13.04 1.26
C GLN A 95 -30.24 14.39 2.02
N ASN A 96 -29.03 14.80 2.39
CA ASN A 96 -28.73 16.10 2.98
C ASN A 96 -28.53 17.17 1.89
N ARG A 97 -29.44 17.15 0.93
CA ARG A 97 -29.84 18.26 0.06
C ARG A 97 -31.35 18.24 0.25
N GLU A 98 -31.98 19.09 1.04
CA GLU A 98 -32.00 20.54 0.94
C GLU A 98 -32.51 21.12 2.26
N LYS A 99 -31.62 21.41 3.22
CA LYS A 99 -31.89 22.55 4.10
C LYS A 99 -31.12 23.72 3.52
N LYS A 100 -31.77 24.40 2.58
CA LYS A 100 -31.38 25.71 2.05
C LYS A 100 -30.97 26.55 3.28
N PRO A 101 -29.72 27.06 3.37
CA PRO A 101 -29.35 27.91 4.49
C PRO A 101 -30.30 29.09 4.46
N GLU A 102 -31.23 29.11 5.42
CA GLU A 102 -32.09 30.24 5.70
C GLU A 102 -31.15 31.43 5.88
N LYS A 103 -31.42 32.50 5.13
CA LYS A 103 -30.53 33.65 4.96
C LYS A 103 -30.12 34.15 6.34
N ARG A 104 -28.92 33.77 6.78
CA ARG A 104 -28.36 34.22 8.05
C ARG A 104 -28.19 35.72 7.94
N ILE A 105 -29.10 36.44 8.58
CA ILE A 105 -29.06 37.89 8.73
C ILE A 105 -27.67 38.24 9.26
N ARG A 106 -26.90 38.98 8.46
CA ARG A 106 -25.61 39.54 8.86
C ARG A 106 -25.87 40.56 9.96
N HIS A 107 -25.89 40.11 11.21
CA HIS A 107 -25.65 41.02 12.33
C HIS A 107 -24.19 41.42 12.27
N LYS A 108 -24.00 42.72 12.02
CA LYS A 108 -22.74 43.43 11.95
C LYS A 108 -22.16 43.48 13.37
N SER A 109 -21.44 42.44 13.79
CA SER A 109 -20.69 42.49 15.04
C SER A 109 -19.53 43.45 14.84
N GLN A 110 -19.65 44.60 15.50
CA GLN A 110 -18.58 45.56 15.64
C GLN A 110 -17.35 44.87 16.24
N GLU A 111 -16.22 45.30 15.70
CA GLU A 111 -14.87 44.97 16.12
C GLU A 111 -14.73 45.18 17.62
N ASN A 112 -14.19 44.19 18.31
CA ASN A 112 -13.36 44.47 19.48
C ASN A 112 -12.18 43.50 19.52
N LYS A 113 -11.04 44.08 19.16
CA LYS A 113 -9.69 43.63 19.49
C LYS A 113 -9.62 43.27 20.97
N LYS A 114 -9.13 42.08 21.29
CA LYS A 114 -8.07 41.94 22.29
C LYS A 114 -7.29 40.66 22.02
N VAL A 115 -6.11 40.87 21.46
CA VAL A 115 -5.01 39.89 21.50
C VAL A 115 -4.68 39.74 22.99
N VAL A 116 -4.99 38.59 23.55
CA VAL A 116 -4.40 38.14 24.82
C VAL A 116 -3.45 37.03 24.43
N GLU A 117 -2.17 37.39 24.49
CA GLU A 117 -1.02 36.51 24.42
C GLU A 117 -1.09 35.55 25.61
N PRO A 118 -1.15 34.22 25.41
CA PRO A 118 -1.08 33.29 26.53
C PRO A 118 0.36 33.25 27.03
N GLU A 119 0.57 33.77 28.25
CA GLU A 119 1.79 33.61 29.02
C GLU A 119 2.15 32.13 29.13
N LEU A 120 3.39 31.82 28.76
CA LEU A 120 4.05 30.55 29.03
C LEU A 120 4.11 30.33 30.54
N ALA A 121 3.24 29.46 31.05
CA ALA A 121 3.39 28.91 32.39
C ALA A 121 4.62 27.97 32.38
N GLU A 122 5.70 28.44 32.98
CA GLU A 122 6.88 27.65 33.36
C GLU A 122 6.47 26.62 34.41
N GLY A 123 5.99 25.48 33.95
CA GLY A 123 5.65 24.32 34.78
C GLY A 123 6.87 23.44 35.02
N HIS A 124 7.59 23.73 36.11
CA HIS A 124 8.25 22.81 37.03
C HIS A 124 8.49 21.37 36.51
N THR A 125 9.65 21.12 35.90
CA THR A 125 10.13 19.76 35.65
C THR A 125 10.65 19.18 36.96
N GLU A 126 9.82 18.37 37.64
CA GLU A 126 10.29 17.49 38.69
C GLU A 126 11.28 16.49 38.10
N GLU A 127 12.53 16.57 38.57
CA GLU A 127 13.56 15.55 38.37
C GLU A 127 13.06 14.21 38.88
N LYS A 128 12.52 13.39 37.97
CA LYS A 128 12.41 11.96 38.21
C LYS A 128 13.82 11.42 38.31
N LYS A 129 14.28 11.21 39.55
CA LYS A 129 15.39 10.33 39.91
C LYS A 129 15.22 9.03 39.14
N VAL A 130 16.02 8.89 38.09
CA VAL A 130 16.19 7.64 37.38
C VAL A 130 16.77 6.71 38.42
N ARG A 131 15.98 5.70 38.82
CA ARG A 131 16.46 4.59 39.63
C ARG A 131 17.63 3.98 38.88
N ASP A 132 18.81 4.01 39.51
CA ASP A 132 19.93 3.14 39.19
C ASP A 132 19.39 1.72 39.13
N PHE A 133 19.20 1.23 37.91
CA PHE A 133 18.81 -0.15 37.66
C PHE A 133 20.13 -0.89 37.49
N ASP A 134 20.57 -1.45 38.62
CA ASP A 134 21.79 -2.19 38.79
C ASP A 134 22.06 -3.14 37.62
N GLU A 135 23.26 -2.97 37.07
CA GLU A 135 24.19 -4.03 36.70
C GLU A 135 23.73 -5.44 37.08
N GLU A 136 23.23 -6.19 36.11
CA GLU A 136 23.57 -7.60 35.89
C GLU A 136 22.76 -8.13 34.70
N TYR A 137 23.13 -7.69 33.49
CA TYR A 137 22.90 -8.54 32.33
C TYR A 137 24.24 -8.70 31.63
N SER A 138 24.93 -9.76 32.05
CA SER A 138 26.17 -10.27 31.48
C SER A 138 25.98 -10.48 29.99
N LEU A 139 26.33 -9.46 29.21
CA LEU A 139 26.56 -9.59 27.78
C LEU A 139 27.80 -10.46 27.64
N ASN A 140 27.57 -11.75 27.36
CA ASN A 140 28.56 -12.63 26.79
C ASN A 140 29.18 -11.92 25.58
N LYS A 141 30.36 -11.33 25.80
CA LYS A 141 31.27 -10.85 24.76
C LYS A 141 31.73 -12.09 23.98
N LEU A 142 30.89 -12.56 23.05
CA LEU A 142 31.41 -13.29 21.90
C LEU A 142 32.20 -12.28 21.08
N THR A 143 33.51 -12.24 21.32
CA THR A 143 34.47 -11.66 20.40
C THR A 143 34.35 -12.41 19.08
N TRP A 144 33.58 -11.84 18.17
CA TRP A 144 33.53 -12.29 16.79
C TRP A 144 34.93 -12.08 16.21
N ASN A 145 35.60 -13.18 15.92
CA ASN A 145 36.91 -13.19 15.30
C ASN A 145 36.66 -13.38 13.79
N PRO A 146 36.61 -12.31 12.97
CA PRO A 146 36.49 -12.48 11.53
C PRO A 146 37.78 -13.10 11.02
N GLY A 147 37.75 -14.42 10.85
CA GLY A 147 38.80 -15.18 10.18
C GLY A 147 39.00 -14.61 8.78
N LYS A 148 40.19 -14.05 8.57
CA LYS A 148 40.76 -13.62 7.30
C LYS A 148 40.70 -14.74 6.27
N LYS A 149 39.63 -14.83 5.47
CA LYS A 149 39.59 -15.55 4.18
C LYS A 149 38.48 -14.99 3.31
N GLU A 150 38.66 -13.80 2.71
CA GLU A 150 37.94 -13.37 1.49
C GLU A 150 38.40 -11.98 0.99
N GLU A 151 39.71 -11.78 0.79
CA GLU A 151 40.23 -10.50 0.25
C GLU A 151 40.28 -10.46 -1.29
N GLN A 152 39.84 -11.48 -2.02
CA GLN A 152 39.97 -11.53 -3.49
C GLN A 152 38.66 -11.43 -4.29
N LYS A 153 37.50 -11.28 -3.66
CA LYS A 153 36.20 -11.20 -4.37
C LYS A 153 35.44 -9.86 -4.21
N VAL A 154 36.04 -8.89 -3.51
CA VAL A 154 35.41 -7.60 -3.19
C VAL A 154 35.79 -6.49 -4.19
N GLU A 155 36.78 -6.69 -5.06
CA GLU A 155 37.14 -5.67 -6.05
C GLU A 155 36.27 -5.70 -7.32
N GLU A 156 35.81 -6.87 -7.79
CA GLU A 156 34.95 -6.95 -8.99
C GLU A 156 33.55 -6.34 -8.76
N THR A 157 32.97 -6.50 -7.56
CA THR A 157 31.61 -5.98 -7.25
C THR A 157 31.56 -4.46 -7.02
N LYS A 158 32.72 -3.80 -6.89
CA LYS A 158 32.81 -2.34 -6.74
C LYS A 158 32.82 -1.59 -8.09
N GLU A 159 33.23 -2.24 -9.17
CA GLU A 159 33.19 -1.64 -10.51
C GLU A 159 31.80 -1.75 -11.15
N GLU A 160 31.13 -2.89 -11.03
CA GLU A 160 29.76 -3.07 -11.55
C GLU A 160 28.76 -2.07 -10.92
N ASN A 161 28.89 -1.81 -9.61
CA ASN A 161 28.05 -0.83 -8.91
C ASN A 161 28.29 0.63 -9.33
N LYS A 162 29.45 0.97 -9.90
CA LYS A 162 29.73 2.33 -10.40
C LYS A 162 29.11 2.56 -11.77
N GLU A 163 28.99 1.51 -12.58
CA GLU A 163 28.44 1.62 -13.93
C GLU A 163 26.91 1.70 -13.92
N GLU A 164 26.26 0.87 -13.10
CA GLU A 164 24.80 0.88 -12.93
C GLU A 164 24.28 2.21 -12.35
N LYS A 165 25.07 2.85 -11.47
CA LYS A 165 24.75 4.16 -10.90
C LYS A 165 24.85 5.29 -11.93
N LYS A 166 25.71 5.17 -12.94
CA LYS A 166 25.82 6.15 -14.05
C LYS A 166 24.67 5.99 -15.05
N GLU A 167 24.22 4.76 -15.33
CA GLU A 167 23.11 4.51 -16.24
C GLU A 167 21.76 4.97 -15.64
N ASN A 168 21.51 4.67 -14.36
CA ASN A 168 20.29 5.12 -13.69
C ASN A 168 20.19 6.65 -13.56
N LYS A 169 21.32 7.35 -13.40
CA LYS A 169 21.34 8.83 -13.41
C LYS A 169 20.92 9.40 -14.78
N LYS A 170 21.41 8.83 -15.88
CA LYS A 170 21.02 9.24 -17.25
C LYS A 170 19.54 8.97 -17.55
N ARG A 171 18.97 7.85 -17.08
CA ARG A 171 17.53 7.57 -17.23
C ARG A 171 16.64 8.58 -16.49
N ASN A 172 17.04 9.01 -15.30
CA ASN A 172 16.22 9.93 -14.50
C ASN A 172 16.20 11.36 -15.08
N GLU A 173 17.33 11.85 -15.59
CA GLU A 173 17.42 13.16 -16.25
C GLU A 173 16.56 13.22 -17.54
N ASN A 174 16.47 12.11 -18.28
CA ASN A 174 15.66 12.04 -19.50
C ASN A 174 14.13 12.03 -19.23
N ASN A 175 13.70 11.49 -18.08
CA ASN A 175 12.30 11.48 -17.67
C ASN A 175 11.83 12.83 -17.13
N GLN A 176 12.70 13.56 -16.43
CA GLN A 176 12.38 14.91 -15.97
C GLN A 176 12.12 15.84 -17.18
N GLY A 177 12.97 15.85 -18.20
CA GLY A 177 12.82 16.69 -19.39
C GLY A 177 11.49 16.55 -20.16
N ARG A 178 10.88 15.35 -20.15
CA ARG A 178 9.62 15.09 -20.86
C ARG A 178 8.39 15.61 -20.10
N ASN A 179 8.44 15.71 -18.78
CA ASN A 179 7.29 16.12 -17.97
C ASN A 179 7.03 17.64 -18.06
N TYR A 180 8.09 18.45 -18.16
CA TYR A 180 7.96 19.91 -18.26
C TYR A 180 7.33 20.38 -19.59
N LYS A 181 7.48 19.60 -20.68
CA LYS A 181 6.88 19.95 -22.00
C LYS A 181 5.37 19.65 -22.07
N ARG A 182 4.86 18.63 -21.37
CA ARG A 182 3.40 18.35 -21.37
C ARG A 182 2.60 19.39 -20.56
N ASN A 183 3.17 19.92 -19.49
CA ASN A 183 2.42 20.85 -18.62
C ASN A 183 2.31 22.28 -19.18
N ARG A 184 3.12 22.67 -20.16
CA ARG A 184 3.03 24.01 -20.79
C ARG A 184 1.96 24.12 -21.88
N GLY A 185 1.43 23.00 -22.39
CA GLY A 185 0.42 22.99 -23.45
C GLY A 185 -1.02 23.19 -22.97
N ASN A 186 -1.33 22.92 -21.70
CA ASN A 186 -2.72 22.82 -21.25
C ASN A 186 -3.37 24.12 -20.74
N TYR A 187 -2.65 25.24 -20.66
CA TYR A 187 -3.19 26.51 -20.14
C TYR A 187 -3.67 27.51 -21.20
N ARG A 188 -3.55 27.21 -22.51
CA ARG A 188 -4.00 28.12 -23.60
C ARG A 188 -5.31 27.72 -24.29
N GLY A 189 -5.97 26.65 -23.88
CA GLY A 189 -7.07 26.05 -24.65
C GLY A 189 -8.51 26.31 -24.19
N ASN A 190 -8.76 27.06 -23.11
CA ASN A 190 -10.09 27.05 -22.47
C ASN A 190 -10.80 28.41 -22.44
N ARG A 191 -10.87 29.11 -23.58
CA ARG A 191 -11.64 30.37 -23.69
C ARG A 191 -12.77 30.41 -24.73
N ASN A 192 -12.90 29.42 -25.62
CA ASN A 192 -13.89 29.50 -26.73
C ASN A 192 -14.79 28.23 -26.87
N LYS A 193 -15.47 27.79 -25.80
CA LYS A 193 -16.53 26.78 -25.92
C LYS A 193 -17.78 27.16 -25.10
N SER A 194 -18.39 28.27 -25.48
CA SER A 194 -19.74 28.65 -25.03
C SER A 194 -20.49 29.35 -26.16
N ALA A 195 -20.54 28.72 -27.33
CA ALA A 195 -21.46 29.05 -28.41
C ALA A 195 -21.55 27.83 -29.34
N GLY A 196 -22.68 27.12 -29.30
CA GLY A 196 -22.87 25.91 -30.10
C GLY A 196 -23.79 24.89 -29.44
N ALA A 197 -24.82 25.35 -28.74
CA ALA A 197 -26.02 24.56 -28.59
C ALA A 197 -26.72 24.52 -29.95
N GLN A 198 -27.38 23.39 -30.23
CA GLN A 198 -28.31 23.10 -31.31
C GLN A 198 -27.75 22.26 -32.49
N ARG A 199 -28.51 21.19 -32.77
CA ARG A 199 -28.46 20.24 -33.89
C ARG A 199 -27.47 19.08 -33.78
N ASN A 200 -27.96 17.96 -33.25
CA ASN A 200 -28.07 16.73 -34.04
C ASN A 200 -28.97 15.71 -33.31
N GLU A 201 -30.27 15.98 -33.26
CA GLU A 201 -31.26 14.91 -33.34
C GLU A 201 -31.34 14.48 -34.79
N LYS A 202 -30.71 13.36 -35.14
CA LYS A 202 -31.20 12.40 -36.15
C LYS A 202 -30.12 11.34 -36.42
N ARG A 203 -30.61 10.10 -36.46
CA ARG A 203 -29.95 8.88 -36.94
C ARG A 203 -28.92 8.30 -35.99
N ASN A 204 -29.35 7.29 -35.25
CA ASN A 204 -28.77 5.97 -35.45
C ASN A 204 -29.87 4.92 -35.35
N LYS A 205 -30.19 4.37 -36.53
CA LYS A 205 -30.96 3.14 -36.69
C LYS A 205 -30.17 2.01 -36.01
N LYS A 206 -30.87 1.27 -35.16
CA LYS A 206 -30.44 0.03 -34.54
C LYS A 206 -30.27 -1.04 -35.65
N PRO A 207 -29.07 -1.60 -35.90
CA PRO A 207 -28.97 -2.83 -36.67
C PRO A 207 -29.46 -3.98 -35.79
N GLU A 208 -30.38 -4.78 -36.32
CA GLU A 208 -30.78 -6.06 -35.74
C GLU A 208 -29.59 -7.03 -35.84
N GLU A 209 -28.98 -7.36 -34.71
CA GLU A 209 -28.04 -8.48 -34.62
C GLU A 209 -28.83 -9.79 -34.70
N LYS A 210 -28.57 -10.53 -35.78
CA LYS A 210 -28.93 -11.93 -35.93
C LYS A 210 -28.29 -12.73 -34.80
N LYS A 211 -29.13 -13.46 -34.06
CA LYS A 211 -28.70 -14.50 -33.13
C LYS A 211 -28.18 -15.68 -33.95
N GLU A 212 -26.87 -15.87 -33.98
CA GLU A 212 -26.30 -17.17 -34.36
C GLU A 212 -26.19 -18.04 -33.11
N GLU A 213 -26.83 -19.19 -33.22
CA GLU A 213 -26.95 -20.25 -32.23
C GLU A 213 -25.65 -21.08 -32.23
N PRO A 214 -24.90 -21.15 -31.12
CA PRO A 214 -23.72 -22.00 -31.08
C PRO A 214 -24.16 -23.47 -31.02
N GLN A 215 -23.88 -24.19 -32.11
CA GLN A 215 -24.00 -25.64 -32.19
C GLN A 215 -23.18 -26.31 -31.08
N LYS A 216 -23.88 -26.98 -30.16
CA LYS A 216 -23.30 -27.95 -29.23
C LYS A 216 -22.67 -29.09 -30.03
N LYS A 217 -21.34 -29.16 -30.07
CA LYS A 217 -20.64 -30.41 -30.38
C LYS A 217 -20.57 -31.23 -29.10
N GLN A 218 -21.45 -32.23 -29.02
CA GLN A 218 -21.34 -33.36 -28.11
C GLN A 218 -20.26 -34.33 -28.62
N GLU A 219 -19.69 -35.11 -27.70
CA GLU A 219 -19.12 -36.45 -27.93
C GLU A 219 -17.73 -36.48 -28.63
N ASP A 220 -16.70 -37.21 -28.21
CA ASP A 220 -16.56 -38.38 -27.35
C ASP A 220 -15.10 -38.42 -26.84
N CYS A 221 -14.87 -38.59 -25.53
CA CYS A 221 -13.61 -39.17 -25.04
C CYS A 221 -13.93 -40.53 -24.44
N LYS A 222 -13.88 -41.54 -25.31
CA LYS A 222 -13.87 -42.96 -24.94
C LYS A 222 -12.63 -43.26 -24.11
N SER A 223 -12.91 -43.79 -22.94
CA SER A 223 -12.08 -44.64 -22.08
C SER A 223 -11.24 -45.67 -22.82
N GLN A 224 -9.99 -45.84 -22.35
CA GLN A 224 -9.17 -47.07 -22.31
C GLN A 224 -7.94 -46.66 -21.47
N ILE A 225 -7.81 -46.96 -20.17
CA ILE A 225 -7.70 -48.27 -19.50
C ILE A 225 -6.96 -49.28 -20.37
N PHE A 226 -5.63 -49.31 -20.22
CA PHE A 226 -4.82 -50.52 -20.04
C PHE A 226 -3.52 -50.16 -19.32
#